data_AF-A0A7R9QHB7-F1
#
_entry.id   AF-A0A7R9QHB7-F1
#
_cell.length_a   1.000
_cell.length_b   1.000
_cell.length_c   1.000
_cell.angle_alpha   90.00
_cell.angle_beta   90.00
_cell.angle_gamma   90.00
#
_symmetry.space_group_name_H-M   'P 1'
#
loop_
_entity.id
_entity.type
_entity.pdbx_description
1 polymer ?
#
loop_
_entity_poly.entity_id
_entity_poly.type
_entity_poly.pdbx_seq_one_letter_code
_entity_poly.pdbx_strand_id
1 'polypeptide(L)'
;MVYSSGENLFVQFNTLKRTADSQNRGFSGWFEFSERFVNLGFIGKNDGQHIKGTECDQKILSRKESNGTVYSPNYPFLYHSNIVCKYYIYGLQDSQHLERVNIEFEKFEIPATDPNDCTDAYVRIFTQSHETVEEFDFVFCGQTIPPPVLSEGPTLVLVFSSGSTQGQGFKARYLFETDYKVPGTPSTPGQCHFSYMSESTKSGDINSPRYPSNYPSSTYCVYDFFGEPGQQVKLVFNHFKINPDPALAIPGYNDVCQEDWLEIYEVL
;
A
#
# COMPACT_ATOMS: atom_id res chain seq x y z
N MET A 1 7.20 -15.91 -21.28
CA MET A 1 6.24 -15.43 -22.30
C MET A 1 6.29 -13.92 -22.32
N VAL A 2 5.96 -13.29 -23.44
CA VAL A 2 5.88 -11.82 -23.56
C VAL A 2 4.51 -11.50 -24.12
N TYR A 3 3.75 -10.68 -23.38
CA TYR A 3 2.44 -10.21 -23.81
C TYR A 3 2.58 -8.79 -24.35
N SER A 4 1.91 -8.53 -25.47
CA SER A 4 1.81 -7.18 -26.01
C SER A 4 0.79 -6.39 -25.21
N SER A 5 1.08 -5.10 -24.96
CA SER A 5 0.12 -4.18 -24.34
C SER A 5 -0.89 -3.59 -25.31
N GLY A 6 -0.77 -3.93 -26.58
CA GLY A 6 -1.61 -3.46 -27.68
C GLY A 6 -1.49 -4.37 -28.90
N GLU A 7 -2.08 -3.93 -30.01
CA GLU A 7 -2.16 -4.68 -31.27
C GLU A 7 -0.82 -4.92 -31.96
N ASN A 8 0.18 -4.06 -31.70
CA ASN A 8 1.49 -4.11 -32.34
C ASN A 8 2.60 -4.47 -31.33
N LEU A 9 3.41 -5.47 -31.67
CA LEU A 9 4.63 -5.84 -30.94
C LEU A 9 5.79 -5.95 -31.93
N PHE A 10 6.86 -5.19 -31.69
CA PHE A 10 8.04 -5.19 -32.56
C PHE A 10 9.18 -5.97 -31.91
N VAL A 11 9.77 -6.91 -32.65
CA VAL A 11 10.93 -7.70 -32.21
C VAL A 11 12.09 -7.41 -33.14
N GLN A 12 13.23 -6.95 -32.60
CA GLN A 12 14.43 -6.66 -33.37
C GLN A 12 15.61 -7.52 -32.89
N PHE A 13 16.28 -8.20 -33.81
CA PHE A 13 17.50 -8.96 -33.57
C PHE A 13 18.66 -8.31 -34.31
N ASN A 14 19.70 -7.91 -33.58
CA ASN A 14 20.91 -7.30 -34.13
C ASN A 14 22.14 -8.13 -33.75
N THR A 15 23.10 -8.24 -34.66
CA THR A 15 24.39 -8.91 -34.39
C THR A 15 25.56 -7.98 -34.71
N LEU A 16 26.69 -8.18 -34.03
CA LEU A 16 27.92 -7.44 -34.27
C LEU A 16 28.88 -8.22 -35.16
N LYS A 17 29.76 -7.53 -35.88
CA LYS A 17 30.80 -8.15 -36.73
C LYS A 17 31.78 -8.96 -35.87
N ARG A 18 31.90 -10.26 -36.13
CA ARG A 18 32.83 -11.17 -35.44
C ARG A 18 33.56 -12.08 -36.43
N THR A 19 34.81 -12.45 -36.12
CA THR A 19 35.49 -13.59 -36.73
C THR A 19 34.78 -14.86 -36.26
N ALA A 20 34.37 -15.70 -37.21
CA ALA A 20 33.38 -16.75 -36.99
C ALA A 20 33.67 -17.63 -35.76
N ASP A 21 32.72 -17.64 -34.82
CA ASP A 21 32.64 -18.64 -33.76
C ASP A 21 31.31 -19.39 -33.96
N SER A 22 31.38 -20.71 -34.16
CA SER A 22 30.32 -21.54 -34.75
C SER A 22 29.25 -22.00 -33.75
N GLN A 23 29.10 -21.32 -32.62
CA GLN A 23 28.18 -21.73 -31.55
C GLN A 23 26.95 -20.82 -31.37
N ASN A 24 26.74 -19.82 -32.24
CA ASN A 24 25.59 -18.92 -32.16
C ASN A 24 24.33 -19.57 -32.76
N ARG A 25 23.61 -20.39 -31.97
CA ARG A 25 22.44 -21.17 -32.42
C ARG A 25 21.13 -20.39 -32.61
N GLY A 26 21.13 -19.07 -32.37
CA GLY A 26 19.96 -18.21 -32.56
C GLY A 26 18.84 -18.45 -31.56
N PHE A 27 17.62 -18.12 -31.94
CA PHE A 27 16.40 -18.33 -31.15
C PHE A 27 15.28 -18.90 -32.04
N SER A 28 14.39 -19.67 -31.44
CA SER A 28 13.15 -20.15 -32.04
C SER A 28 12.02 -19.89 -31.06
N GLY A 29 10.86 -19.50 -31.55
CA GLY A 29 9.68 -19.23 -30.73
C GLY A 29 8.41 -19.41 -31.55
N TRP A 30 7.30 -19.56 -30.84
CA TRP A 30 5.97 -19.52 -31.43
C TRP A 30 5.24 -18.27 -30.94
N PHE A 31 4.28 -17.79 -31.73
CA PHE A 31 3.40 -16.68 -31.36
C PHE A 31 1.96 -17.10 -31.61
N GLU A 32 1.04 -16.49 -30.89
CA GLU A 32 -0.40 -16.65 -31.07
C GLU A 32 -1.04 -15.27 -30.99
N PHE A 33 -2.03 -15.02 -31.84
CA PHE A 33 -2.93 -13.89 -31.68
C PHE A 33 -4.22 -14.40 -31.04
N SER A 34 -4.63 -13.80 -29.93
CA SER A 34 -5.84 -14.18 -29.22
C SER A 34 -6.54 -12.93 -28.70
N GLU A 35 -7.85 -12.86 -28.89
CA GLU A 35 -8.72 -11.84 -28.28
C GLU A 35 -8.97 -12.12 -26.78
N ARG A 36 -8.56 -13.30 -26.30
CA ARG A 36 -8.68 -13.67 -24.87
C ARG A 36 -7.61 -13.02 -24.00
N PHE A 37 -6.52 -12.52 -24.60
CA PHE A 37 -5.49 -11.83 -23.85
C PHE A 37 -6.04 -10.55 -23.24
N VAL A 38 -5.62 -10.26 -22.02
CA VAL A 38 -6.09 -9.09 -21.29
C VAL A 38 -5.72 -7.79 -22.03
N ASN A 39 -6.71 -6.94 -22.28
CA ASN A 39 -6.46 -5.58 -22.77
C ASN A 39 -5.84 -4.73 -21.65
N LEU A 40 -4.62 -4.22 -21.85
CA LEU A 40 -3.85 -3.51 -20.81
C LEU A 40 -4.18 -2.02 -20.68
N GLY A 41 -5.15 -1.51 -21.44
CA GLY A 41 -5.53 -0.10 -21.44
C GLY A 41 -5.96 0.44 -20.07
N PHE A 42 -6.41 -0.42 -19.15
CA PHE A 42 -6.78 -0.04 -17.78
C PHE A 42 -5.58 0.20 -16.86
N ILE A 43 -4.38 -0.31 -17.20
CA ILE A 43 -3.18 -0.15 -16.38
C ILE A 43 -2.63 1.26 -16.55
N GLY A 44 -2.28 1.62 -17.80
CA GLY A 44 -1.64 2.89 -18.11
C GLY A 44 -2.52 4.13 -17.91
N LYS A 45 -3.85 3.97 -17.95
CA LYS A 45 -4.80 5.07 -17.70
C LYS A 45 -4.95 5.40 -16.21
N ASN A 46 -4.49 4.53 -15.31
CA ASN A 46 -4.71 4.64 -13.87
C ASN A 46 -3.38 4.58 -13.08
N ASP A 47 -2.35 5.26 -13.59
CA ASP A 47 -1.01 5.36 -12.98
C ASP A 47 -0.24 4.05 -12.75
N GLY A 48 -0.80 2.91 -13.17
CA GLY A 48 -0.15 1.61 -13.16
C GLY A 48 0.88 1.46 -14.27
N GLN A 49 1.95 0.73 -13.97
CA GLN A 49 2.97 0.30 -14.93
C GLN A 49 2.85 -1.20 -15.14
N HIS A 50 2.60 -1.62 -16.38
CA HIS A 50 2.53 -3.04 -16.70
C HIS A 50 3.89 -3.74 -16.51
N ILE A 51 3.89 -4.90 -15.85
CA ILE A 51 5.08 -5.72 -15.65
C ILE A 51 5.30 -6.57 -16.90
N LYS A 52 6.39 -6.28 -17.61
CA LYS A 52 6.73 -6.98 -18.85
C LYS A 52 6.93 -8.48 -18.59
N GLY A 53 6.30 -9.30 -19.43
CA GLY A 53 6.39 -10.76 -19.35
C GLY A 53 5.23 -11.42 -18.60
N THR A 54 4.34 -10.63 -18.02
CA THR A 54 3.07 -11.08 -17.42
C THR A 54 1.91 -10.76 -18.35
N GLU A 55 0.78 -11.43 -18.15
CA GLU A 55 -0.43 -11.14 -18.94
C GLU A 55 -1.03 -9.79 -18.54
N CYS A 56 -1.06 -9.44 -17.25
CA CYS A 56 -1.75 -8.25 -16.75
C CYS A 56 -1.23 -7.73 -15.41
N ASP A 57 -0.08 -8.20 -14.93
CA ASP A 57 0.45 -7.73 -13.65
C ASP A 57 0.88 -6.27 -13.77
N GLN A 58 0.64 -5.50 -12.73
CA GLN A 58 0.95 -4.08 -12.71
C GLN A 58 1.59 -3.65 -11.42
N LYS A 59 2.40 -2.59 -11.53
CA LYS A 59 3.08 -1.93 -10.44
C LYS A 59 2.62 -0.49 -10.33
N ILE A 60 2.23 -0.09 -9.13
CA ILE A 60 1.82 1.27 -8.76
C ILE A 60 2.80 1.78 -7.72
N LEU A 61 3.32 2.98 -7.93
CA LEU A 61 4.27 3.64 -7.04
C LEU A 61 3.65 4.94 -6.56
N SER A 62 3.66 5.17 -5.25
CA SER A 62 3.28 6.46 -4.67
C SER A 62 4.15 7.59 -5.22
N ARG A 63 3.51 8.72 -5.52
CA ARG A 63 4.16 9.96 -5.97
C ARG A 63 3.96 11.10 -4.95
N LYS A 64 4.06 10.77 -3.65
CA LYS A 64 3.72 11.63 -2.48
C LYS A 64 2.21 11.72 -2.26
N GLU A 65 1.65 10.68 -1.64
CA GLU A 65 0.21 10.59 -1.30
C GLU A 65 -0.75 10.61 -2.51
N SER A 66 -0.28 10.13 -3.67
CA SER A 66 -1.12 10.07 -4.89
C SER A 66 -2.08 8.89 -4.85
N ASN A 67 -3.36 9.16 -4.61
CA ASN A 67 -4.41 8.13 -4.59
C ASN A 67 -4.92 7.81 -6.00
N GLY A 68 -5.45 6.61 -6.20
CA GLY A 68 -5.97 6.20 -7.51
C GLY A 68 -6.90 5.00 -7.45
N THR A 69 -7.14 4.37 -8.60
CA THR A 69 -8.09 3.27 -8.72
C THR A 69 -7.51 2.12 -9.52
N VAL A 70 -7.73 0.90 -9.05
CA VAL A 70 -7.44 -0.34 -9.77
C VAL A 70 -8.73 -1.06 -10.13
N TYR A 71 -8.66 -1.81 -11.22
CA TYR A 71 -9.81 -2.48 -11.81
C TYR A 71 -9.44 -3.92 -12.12
N SER A 72 -10.42 -4.82 -12.04
CA SER A 72 -10.31 -6.13 -12.69
C SER A 72 -10.16 -5.96 -14.21
N PRO A 73 -9.55 -6.95 -14.90
CA PRO A 73 -9.51 -6.99 -16.35
C PRO A 73 -10.89 -6.76 -16.98
N ASN A 74 -10.94 -6.01 -18.07
CA ASN A 74 -12.14 -5.72 -18.85
C ASN A 74 -13.25 -4.91 -18.16
N TYR A 75 -13.07 -4.49 -16.90
CA TYR A 75 -14.06 -3.66 -16.19
C TYR A 75 -14.42 -2.38 -17.00
N PRO A 76 -15.70 -1.98 -17.12
CA PRO A 76 -16.88 -2.49 -16.40
C PRO A 76 -17.58 -3.69 -17.05
N PHE A 77 -17.00 -4.27 -18.10
CA PHE A 77 -17.51 -5.49 -18.72
C PHE A 77 -17.04 -6.73 -17.98
N LEU A 78 -17.64 -7.88 -18.30
CA LEU A 78 -17.30 -9.15 -17.68
C LEU A 78 -15.84 -9.54 -17.99
N TYR A 79 -15.08 -9.97 -16.98
CA TYR A 79 -13.72 -10.46 -17.19
C TYR A 79 -13.71 -11.81 -17.93
N HIS A 80 -12.60 -12.16 -18.58
CA HIS A 80 -12.43 -13.51 -19.16
C HIS A 80 -12.01 -14.52 -18.10
N SER A 81 -12.31 -15.80 -18.33
CA SER A 81 -11.91 -16.88 -17.43
C SER A 81 -10.43 -17.23 -17.56
N ASN A 82 -9.89 -17.87 -16.51
CA ASN A 82 -8.51 -18.31 -16.36
C ASN A 82 -7.42 -17.21 -16.44
N ILE A 83 -7.76 -15.99 -16.02
CA ILE A 83 -6.82 -14.88 -15.86
C ILE A 83 -6.38 -14.77 -14.40
N VAL A 84 -5.08 -14.56 -14.20
CA VAL A 84 -4.51 -14.16 -12.92
C VAL A 84 -3.75 -12.86 -13.10
N CYS A 85 -4.16 -11.81 -12.39
CA CYS A 85 -3.48 -10.51 -12.39
C CYS A 85 -3.03 -10.13 -10.99
N LYS A 86 -1.79 -9.65 -10.88
CA LYS A 86 -1.21 -9.15 -9.63
C LYS A 86 -1.04 -7.64 -9.68
N TYR A 87 -1.42 -6.98 -8.60
CA TYR A 87 -1.39 -5.53 -8.45
C TYR A 87 -0.44 -5.24 -7.29
N TYR A 88 0.76 -4.78 -7.63
CA TYR A 88 1.79 -4.43 -6.66
C TYR A 88 1.72 -2.93 -6.37
N ILE A 89 1.23 -2.57 -5.19
CA ILE A 89 1.05 -1.18 -4.78
C ILE A 89 2.10 -0.84 -3.72
N TYR A 90 2.98 0.12 -4.03
CA TYR A 90 4.10 0.51 -3.18
C TYR A 90 3.95 1.97 -2.74
N GLY A 91 3.78 2.17 -1.44
CA GLY A 91 3.93 3.45 -0.76
C GLY A 91 5.39 3.89 -0.65
N LEU A 92 5.59 5.15 -0.29
CA LEU A 92 6.91 5.69 -0.01
C LEU A 92 7.52 5.08 1.25
N GLN A 93 8.80 4.77 1.16
CA GLN A 93 9.62 4.29 2.27
C GLN A 93 11.01 4.89 2.15
N ASP A 94 11.19 6.08 2.72
CA ASP A 94 12.47 6.78 2.80
C ASP A 94 12.63 7.47 4.16
N SER A 95 13.73 8.22 4.33
CA SER A 95 14.03 8.90 5.60
C SER A 95 13.00 9.95 6.05
N GLN A 96 12.20 10.49 5.12
CA GLN A 96 11.21 11.56 5.35
C GLN A 96 9.77 11.10 5.14
N HIS A 97 9.54 10.00 4.42
CA HIS A 97 8.21 9.48 4.15
C HIS A 97 8.12 8.00 4.48
N LEU A 98 7.10 7.63 5.24
CA LEU A 98 6.71 6.24 5.45
C LEU A 98 5.21 6.16 5.26
N GLU A 99 4.77 5.39 4.27
CA GLU A 99 3.36 5.23 3.95
C GLU A 99 2.90 3.79 4.20
N ARG A 100 1.60 3.64 4.42
CA ARG A 100 0.83 2.39 4.31
C ARG A 100 -0.18 2.54 3.18
N VAL A 101 -0.65 1.42 2.67
CA VAL A 101 -1.60 1.36 1.56
C VAL A 101 -2.94 0.90 2.12
N ASN A 102 -3.95 1.75 1.99
CA ASN A 102 -5.33 1.40 2.27
C ASN A 102 -6.06 1.12 0.96
N ILE A 103 -6.75 -0.01 0.85
CA ILE A 103 -7.55 -0.38 -0.32
C ILE A 103 -9.03 -0.49 0.04
N GLU A 104 -9.85 0.20 -0.74
CA GLU A 104 -11.29 0.32 -0.55
C GLU A 104 -12.03 -0.11 -1.82
N PHE A 105 -12.90 -1.11 -1.73
CA PHE A 105 -13.69 -1.56 -2.87
C PHE A 105 -14.93 -0.67 -3.06
N GLU A 106 -15.11 -0.13 -4.27
CA GLU A 106 -16.31 0.62 -4.65
C GLU A 106 -17.34 -0.28 -5.34
N LYS A 107 -16.86 -1.28 -6.08
CA LYS A 107 -17.64 -2.31 -6.78
C LYS A 107 -16.95 -3.65 -6.62
N PHE A 108 -17.72 -4.70 -6.38
CA PHE A 108 -17.20 -6.04 -6.17
C PHE A 108 -18.22 -7.10 -6.57
N GLU A 109 -17.88 -7.91 -7.56
CA GLU A 109 -18.68 -9.04 -8.02
C GLU A 109 -17.76 -10.12 -8.60
N ILE A 110 -17.38 -11.07 -7.75
CA ILE A 110 -16.63 -12.26 -8.12
C ILE A 110 -17.55 -13.47 -7.89
N PRO A 111 -18.03 -14.17 -8.93
CA PRO A 111 -18.95 -15.28 -8.78
C PRO A 111 -18.34 -16.38 -7.89
N ALA A 112 -19.14 -16.82 -6.91
CA ALA A 112 -18.82 -17.94 -6.03
C ALA A 112 -20.13 -18.67 -5.68
N THR A 113 -20.07 -19.99 -5.56
CA THR A 113 -21.21 -20.81 -5.12
C THR A 113 -21.51 -20.64 -3.63
N ASP A 114 -20.47 -20.45 -2.82
CA ASP A 114 -20.54 -20.07 -1.41
C ASP A 114 -19.60 -18.87 -1.19
N PRO A 115 -20.08 -17.73 -0.67
CA PRO A 115 -19.22 -16.57 -0.37
C PRO A 115 -18.08 -16.85 0.62
N ASN A 116 -18.13 -17.95 1.37
CA ASN A 116 -17.07 -18.38 2.29
C ASN A 116 -16.07 -19.35 1.64
N ASP A 117 -16.36 -19.83 0.42
CA ASP A 117 -15.52 -20.76 -0.33
C ASP A 117 -15.10 -20.13 -1.67
N CYS A 118 -14.01 -19.36 -1.62
CA CYS A 118 -13.46 -18.65 -2.77
C CYS A 118 -12.39 -19.48 -3.51
N THR A 119 -12.72 -20.71 -3.88
CA THR A 119 -11.77 -21.66 -4.52
C THR A 119 -11.63 -21.50 -6.04
N ASP A 120 -12.71 -21.13 -6.74
CA ASP A 120 -12.68 -20.92 -8.21
C ASP A 120 -12.11 -19.54 -8.56
N ALA A 121 -12.80 -18.48 -8.14
CA ALA A 121 -12.44 -17.09 -8.40
C ALA A 121 -12.33 -16.31 -7.09
N TYR A 122 -11.37 -15.38 -7.02
CA TYR A 122 -11.09 -14.65 -5.79
C TYR A 122 -10.30 -13.36 -6.02
N VAL A 123 -10.35 -12.51 -5.00
CA VAL A 123 -9.36 -11.46 -4.75
C VAL A 123 -8.66 -11.78 -3.44
N ARG A 124 -7.35 -12.03 -3.50
CA ARG A 124 -6.48 -12.19 -2.32
C ARG A 124 -5.70 -10.92 -2.07
N ILE A 125 -5.49 -10.57 -0.81
CA ILE A 125 -4.70 -9.41 -0.40
C ILE A 125 -3.59 -9.86 0.54
N PHE A 126 -2.39 -9.36 0.28
CA PHE A 126 -1.19 -9.54 1.09
C PHE A 126 -0.79 -8.16 1.63
N THR A 127 -0.86 -7.97 2.95
CA THR A 127 -0.58 -6.72 3.66
C THR A 127 0.88 -6.60 4.09
N GLN A 128 1.62 -7.70 4.04
CA GLN A 128 3.05 -7.78 4.31
C GLN A 128 3.79 -8.57 3.22
N SER A 129 5.11 -8.42 3.17
CA SER A 129 5.96 -9.30 2.38
C SER A 129 6.09 -10.65 3.09
N HIS A 130 5.18 -11.57 2.81
CA HIS A 130 5.27 -12.94 3.32
C HIS A 130 6.48 -13.66 2.69
N GLU A 131 7.26 -14.39 3.50
CA GLU A 131 8.38 -15.21 3.02
C GLU A 131 7.92 -16.42 2.19
N THR A 132 6.64 -16.80 2.34
CA THR A 132 5.99 -17.91 1.64
C THR A 132 4.88 -17.40 0.72
N VAL A 133 4.73 -18.07 -0.43
CA VAL A 133 3.83 -17.62 -1.53
C VAL A 133 2.36 -18.02 -1.28
N GLU A 134 2.08 -18.86 -0.29
CA GLU A 134 0.76 -19.48 -0.08
C GLU A 134 -0.07 -18.84 1.03
N GLU A 135 0.51 -17.95 1.84
CA GLU A 135 -0.18 -17.33 2.97
C GLU A 135 -0.71 -15.95 2.57
N PHE A 136 -2.03 -15.80 2.51
CA PHE A 136 -2.72 -14.55 2.24
C PHE A 136 -3.41 -14.04 3.51
N ASP A 137 -3.46 -12.72 3.68
CA ASP A 137 -4.08 -12.12 4.87
C ASP A 137 -5.59 -12.03 4.73
N PHE A 138 -6.07 -11.80 3.50
CA PHE A 138 -7.49 -11.72 3.19
C PHE A 138 -7.83 -12.41 1.86
N VAL A 139 -9.02 -13.00 1.79
CA VAL A 139 -9.61 -13.55 0.57
C VAL A 139 -11.06 -13.11 0.47
N PHE A 140 -11.45 -12.64 -0.72
CA PHE A 140 -12.80 -12.15 -1.00
C PHE A 140 -13.35 -12.76 -2.28
N CYS A 141 -14.63 -13.11 -2.26
CA CYS A 141 -15.45 -13.45 -3.40
C CYS A 141 -16.93 -13.17 -3.09
N GLY A 142 -17.83 -13.38 -4.05
CA GLY A 142 -19.24 -13.02 -3.96
C GLY A 142 -19.54 -11.60 -4.45
N GLN A 143 -20.67 -11.06 -4.01
CA GLN A 143 -21.19 -9.75 -4.45
C GLN A 143 -21.19 -8.69 -3.33
N THR A 144 -20.81 -9.10 -2.12
CA THR A 144 -20.72 -8.19 -0.98
C THR A 144 -19.42 -7.40 -1.07
N ILE A 145 -19.51 -6.07 -0.96
CA ILE A 145 -18.34 -5.20 -0.96
C ILE A 145 -17.50 -5.49 0.30
N PRO A 146 -16.21 -5.88 0.16
CA PRO A 146 -15.34 -6.13 1.30
C PRO A 146 -15.07 -4.87 2.14
N PRO A 147 -14.76 -5.00 3.45
CA PRO A 147 -14.30 -3.88 4.25
C PRO A 147 -12.95 -3.34 3.74
N PRO A 148 -12.61 -2.06 4.03
CA PRO A 148 -11.30 -1.50 3.73
C PRO A 148 -10.17 -2.33 4.35
N VAL A 149 -9.07 -2.48 3.62
CA VAL A 149 -7.88 -3.20 4.10
C VAL A 149 -6.68 -2.28 4.11
N LEU A 150 -6.11 -2.06 5.30
CA LEU A 150 -4.88 -1.31 5.51
C LEU A 150 -3.69 -2.28 5.57
N SER A 151 -2.69 -2.08 4.71
CA SER A 151 -1.46 -2.88 4.71
C SER A 151 -0.68 -2.71 6.01
N GLU A 152 0.21 -3.63 6.40
CA GLU A 152 1.02 -3.49 7.62
C GLU A 152 2.26 -2.62 7.41
N GLY A 153 2.77 -2.58 6.18
CA GLY A 153 3.89 -1.75 5.77
C GLY A 153 3.61 -0.98 4.49
N PRO A 154 4.65 -0.52 3.77
CA PRO A 154 4.51 0.30 2.57
C PRO A 154 4.14 -0.49 1.32
N THR A 155 3.82 -1.78 1.44
CA THR A 155 3.51 -2.64 0.30
C THR A 155 2.18 -3.33 0.52
N LEU A 156 1.35 -3.33 -0.50
CA LEU A 156 0.16 -4.16 -0.59
C LEU A 156 0.18 -4.88 -1.93
N VAL A 157 -0.05 -6.20 -1.91
CA VAL A 157 -0.22 -6.99 -3.13
C VAL A 157 -1.64 -7.48 -3.18
N LEU A 158 -2.35 -7.14 -4.26
CA LEU A 158 -3.66 -7.70 -4.56
C LEU A 158 -3.49 -8.72 -5.69
N VAL A 159 -4.07 -9.91 -5.54
CA VAL A 159 -4.07 -10.97 -6.54
C VAL A 159 -5.50 -11.28 -6.92
N PHE A 160 -5.84 -11.03 -8.18
CA PHE A 160 -7.12 -11.39 -8.76
C PHE A 160 -6.98 -12.70 -9.54
N SER A 161 -7.84 -13.68 -9.24
CA SER A 161 -8.02 -14.89 -10.02
C SER A 161 -9.45 -14.94 -10.52
N SER A 162 -9.64 -15.02 -11.84
CA SER A 162 -10.97 -15.04 -12.44
C SER A 162 -11.67 -16.40 -12.37
N GLY A 163 -10.94 -17.47 -12.05
CA GLY A 163 -11.45 -18.84 -12.10
C GLY A 163 -12.04 -19.21 -13.46
N SER A 164 -13.00 -20.12 -13.46
CA SER A 164 -13.69 -20.59 -14.65
C SER A 164 -14.92 -19.74 -15.04
N THR A 165 -15.49 -19.00 -14.08
CA THR A 165 -16.75 -18.26 -14.24
C THR A 165 -16.53 -16.76 -14.41
N GLN A 166 -17.16 -16.16 -15.43
CA GLN A 166 -17.09 -14.72 -15.67
C GLN A 166 -17.98 -13.92 -14.70
N GLY A 167 -17.51 -12.76 -14.26
CA GLY A 167 -18.26 -11.80 -13.45
C GLY A 167 -17.90 -10.36 -13.79
N GLN A 168 -18.61 -9.39 -13.22
CA GLN A 168 -18.30 -7.97 -13.45
C GLN A 168 -16.94 -7.55 -12.86
N GLY A 169 -16.41 -8.30 -11.89
CA GLY A 169 -15.10 -8.04 -11.32
C GLY A 169 -15.15 -6.96 -10.24
N PHE A 170 -14.13 -6.10 -10.17
CA PHE A 170 -14.02 -5.10 -9.12
C PHE A 170 -13.51 -3.74 -9.62
N LYS A 171 -13.88 -2.71 -8.86
CA LYS A 171 -13.28 -1.38 -8.88
C LYS A 171 -12.88 -1.05 -7.44
N ALA A 172 -11.59 -0.84 -7.20
CA ALA A 172 -11.07 -0.53 -5.88
C ALA A 172 -10.19 0.73 -5.90
N ARG A 173 -10.38 1.59 -4.93
CA ARG A 173 -9.57 2.79 -4.71
C ARG A 173 -8.42 2.42 -3.79
N TYR A 174 -7.20 2.82 -4.15
CA TYR A 174 -6.05 2.73 -3.26
C TYR A 174 -5.72 4.13 -2.73
N LEU A 175 -5.37 4.20 -1.45
CA LEU A 175 -4.89 5.38 -0.78
C LEU A 175 -3.52 5.10 -0.19
N PHE A 176 -2.65 6.10 -0.25
CA PHE A 176 -1.44 6.10 0.55
C PHE A 176 -1.68 6.96 1.80
N GLU A 177 -1.47 6.36 2.96
CA GLU A 177 -1.65 7.00 4.26
C GLU A 177 -0.30 7.06 4.96
N THR A 178 0.06 8.21 5.54
CA THR A 178 1.32 8.34 6.28
C THR A 178 1.28 7.45 7.53
N ASP A 179 2.28 6.59 7.68
CA ASP A 179 2.49 5.73 8.86
C ASP A 179 3.42 6.40 9.86
N TYR A 180 2.81 7.03 10.86
CA TYR A 180 3.53 7.72 11.92
C TYR A 180 4.21 6.76 12.91
N LYS A 181 3.87 5.47 12.94
CA LYS A 181 4.40 4.50 13.93
C LYS A 181 4.34 5.00 15.38
N VAL A 182 3.23 5.66 15.73
CA VAL A 182 2.96 6.11 17.10
C VAL A 182 2.10 5.05 17.80
N PRO A 183 2.52 4.54 18.97
CA PRO A 183 1.72 3.63 19.78
C PRO A 183 0.59 4.46 20.39
N GLY A 184 -0.64 4.24 19.97
CA GLY A 184 -1.82 4.98 20.44
C GLY A 184 -3.01 4.75 19.52
N THR A 185 -4.20 5.11 19.96
CA THR A 185 -5.40 4.99 19.12
C THR A 185 -5.50 6.19 18.20
N PRO A 186 -5.51 6.02 16.86
CA PRO A 186 -5.72 7.12 15.94
C PRO A 186 -7.07 7.78 16.23
N SER A 187 -7.06 9.08 16.49
CA SER A 187 -8.27 9.87 16.79
C SER A 187 -8.86 10.48 15.53
N THR A 188 -8.00 10.84 14.57
CA THR A 188 -8.39 11.39 13.27
C THR A 188 -7.69 10.62 12.15
N PRO A 189 -8.41 9.97 11.22
CA PRO A 189 -7.81 9.23 10.11
C PRO A 189 -6.86 10.10 9.27
N GLY A 190 -5.68 9.57 8.94
CA GLY A 190 -4.67 10.25 8.12
C GLY A 190 -3.89 11.38 8.81
N GLN A 191 -4.25 11.77 10.03
CA GLN A 191 -3.54 12.81 10.79
C GLN A 191 -2.69 12.20 11.90
N CYS A 192 -1.63 12.91 12.30
CA CYS A 192 -0.84 12.53 13.47
C CYS A 192 -1.58 12.95 14.75
N HIS A 193 -2.67 12.25 15.08
CA HIS A 193 -3.47 12.57 16.26
C HIS A 193 -3.84 11.28 16.98
N PHE A 194 -3.27 11.08 18.17
CA PHE A 194 -3.38 9.84 18.92
C PHE A 194 -3.95 10.08 20.32
N SER A 195 -4.82 9.19 20.76
CA SER A 195 -5.40 9.22 22.10
C SER A 195 -4.98 8.02 22.94
N TYR A 196 -4.84 8.27 24.23
CA TYR A 196 -4.47 7.31 25.26
C TYR A 196 -5.56 7.33 26.33
N MET A 197 -6.39 6.28 26.34
CA MET A 197 -7.50 6.16 27.28
C MET A 197 -7.11 5.27 28.44
N SER A 198 -7.18 5.83 29.66
CA SER A 198 -6.90 5.10 30.91
C SER A 198 -7.88 3.95 31.16
N GLU A 199 -9.07 3.97 30.54
CA GLU A 199 -10.03 2.86 30.56
C GLU A 199 -9.48 1.62 29.84
N SER A 200 -8.78 1.82 28.72
CA SER A 200 -8.21 0.74 27.92
C SER A 200 -6.89 0.23 28.53
N THR A 201 -5.98 1.15 28.87
CA THR A 201 -4.65 0.83 29.38
C THR A 201 -4.19 1.87 30.40
N LYS A 202 -3.70 1.43 31.57
CA LYS A 202 -3.25 2.33 32.65
C LYS A 202 -1.85 2.92 32.44
N SER A 203 -1.07 2.35 31.52
CA SER A 203 0.29 2.77 31.18
C SER A 203 0.64 2.32 29.77
N GLY A 204 1.51 3.05 29.09
CA GLY A 204 2.01 2.71 27.77
C GLY A 204 3.16 3.62 27.37
N ASP A 205 3.71 3.37 26.19
CA ASP A 205 4.76 4.19 25.61
C ASP A 205 4.18 5.29 24.73
N ILE A 206 4.94 6.37 24.57
CA ILE A 206 4.67 7.44 23.62
C ILE A 206 5.94 7.71 22.84
N ASN A 207 5.82 8.05 21.56
CA ASN A 207 6.97 8.47 20.77
C ASN A 207 6.63 9.52 19.71
N SER A 208 7.66 10.26 19.32
CA SER A 208 7.63 11.06 18.09
C SER A 208 7.42 10.14 16.89
N PRO A 209 6.87 10.63 15.77
CA PRO A 209 6.64 9.79 14.61
C PRO A 209 7.92 9.11 14.12
N ARG A 210 7.79 7.82 13.80
CA ARG A 210 8.83 6.96 13.24
C ARG A 210 10.00 6.63 14.16
N TYR A 211 9.93 6.99 15.44
CA TYR A 211 10.92 6.57 16.44
C TYR A 211 11.18 5.05 16.35
N PRO A 212 12.44 4.58 16.36
CA PRO A 212 13.68 5.30 16.66
C PRO A 212 14.33 6.05 15.48
N SER A 213 13.68 6.11 14.31
CA SER A 213 14.15 6.91 13.17
C SER A 213 13.88 8.40 13.37
N ASN A 214 14.44 9.24 12.50
CA ASN A 214 14.19 10.68 12.53
C ASN A 214 12.70 10.99 12.26
N TYR A 215 12.14 11.92 13.04
CA TYR A 215 10.80 12.44 12.78
C TYR A 215 10.78 13.18 11.42
N PRO A 216 9.64 13.18 10.70
CA PRO A 216 9.51 13.91 9.44
C PRO A 216 9.52 15.42 9.66
N SER A 217 10.03 16.18 8.68
CA SER A 217 9.88 17.63 8.65
C SER A 217 8.43 18.07 8.51
N SER A 218 8.09 19.27 9.00
CA SER A 218 6.74 19.86 8.87
C SER A 218 5.62 18.98 9.46
N THR A 219 5.93 18.30 10.56
CA THR A 219 5.00 17.39 11.23
C THR A 219 4.30 18.08 12.39
N TYR A 220 2.97 18.03 12.41
CA TYR A 220 2.15 18.45 13.54
C TYR A 220 1.48 17.23 14.15
N CYS A 221 1.83 16.91 15.40
CA CYS A 221 1.30 15.74 16.11
C CYS A 221 0.63 16.13 17.42
N VAL A 222 -0.54 15.53 17.69
CA VAL A 222 -1.32 15.73 18.91
C VAL A 222 -1.42 14.40 19.67
N TYR A 223 -1.20 14.46 20.98
CA TYR A 223 -1.23 13.33 21.89
C TYR A 223 -2.18 13.64 23.05
N ASP A 224 -3.37 13.05 23.03
CA ASP A 224 -4.39 13.29 24.06
C ASP A 224 -4.39 12.19 25.11
N PHE A 225 -4.34 12.57 26.39
CA PHE A 225 -4.40 11.62 27.51
C PHE A 225 -5.71 11.79 28.28
N PHE A 226 -6.50 10.72 28.35
CA PHE A 226 -7.81 10.72 28.99
C PHE A 226 -7.80 9.82 30.25
N GLY A 227 -7.77 10.46 31.42
CA GLY A 227 -7.89 9.83 32.74
C GLY A 227 -9.35 9.71 33.22
N GLU A 228 -9.67 8.69 34.02
CA GLU A 228 -10.92 8.64 34.78
C GLU A 228 -10.90 9.63 35.97
N PRO A 229 -12.07 9.98 36.55
CA PRO A 229 -12.12 10.91 37.68
C PRO A 229 -11.17 10.53 38.83
N GLY A 230 -10.33 11.49 39.24
CA GLY A 230 -9.32 11.30 40.29
C GLY A 230 -7.98 10.73 39.82
N GLN A 231 -7.82 10.40 38.53
CA GLN A 231 -6.54 9.99 37.96
C GLN A 231 -5.74 11.20 37.46
N GLN A 232 -4.42 11.08 37.46
CA GLN A 232 -3.49 12.06 36.92
C GLN A 232 -2.50 11.35 35.99
N VAL A 233 -2.08 12.04 34.92
CA VAL A 233 -1.09 11.51 33.98
C VAL A 233 0.32 11.94 34.41
N LYS A 234 1.25 10.99 34.37
CA LYS A 234 2.69 11.24 34.57
C LYS A 234 3.42 10.87 33.30
N LEU A 235 4.08 11.85 32.67
CA LEU A 235 4.94 11.64 31.50
C LEU A 235 6.41 11.60 31.92
N VAL A 236 7.16 10.64 31.38
CA VAL A 236 8.60 10.48 31.61
C VAL A 236 9.28 10.23 30.27
N PHE A 237 10.27 11.06 29.92
CA PHE A 237 11.04 10.89 28.69
C PHE A 237 12.33 10.13 28.99
N ASN A 238 12.44 8.91 28.44
CA ASN A 238 13.66 8.11 28.52
C ASN A 238 14.73 8.58 27.52
N HIS A 239 14.30 9.16 26.41
CA HIS A 239 15.14 9.76 25.38
C HIS A 239 14.46 11.02 24.85
N PHE A 240 15.21 12.11 24.70
CA PHE A 240 14.69 13.38 24.19
C PHE A 240 15.74 14.06 23.31
N LYS A 241 15.44 14.18 22.01
CA LYS A 241 16.30 14.84 21.03
C LYS A 241 15.43 15.44 19.92
N ILE A 242 15.28 16.76 19.96
CA ILE A 242 14.63 17.58 18.93
C ILE A 242 15.66 18.55 18.36
N ASN A 243 15.39 19.17 17.20
CA ASN A 243 16.30 20.17 16.64
C ASN A 243 16.29 21.40 17.55
N PRO A 244 17.40 21.70 18.26
CA PRO A 244 17.41 22.80 19.19
C PRO A 244 17.56 24.13 18.45
N ASP A 245 16.97 25.19 19.00
CA ASP A 245 17.42 26.55 18.69
C ASP A 245 18.87 26.71 19.21
N PRO A 246 19.87 26.97 18.33
CA PRO A 246 21.26 27.13 18.74
C PRO A 246 21.49 28.26 19.76
N ALA A 247 20.57 29.23 19.85
CA ALA A 247 20.68 30.41 20.70
C ALA A 247 19.99 30.25 22.08
N LEU A 248 19.10 29.26 22.26
CA LEU A 248 18.20 29.16 23.42
C LEU A 248 18.11 27.75 24.02
N ALA A 249 19.15 26.92 23.88
CA ALA A 249 19.20 25.53 24.36
C ALA A 249 19.25 25.38 25.91
N ILE A 250 18.38 26.08 26.64
CA ILE A 250 18.11 25.91 28.06
C ILE A 250 16.67 25.37 28.17
N PRO A 251 16.43 24.21 28.82
CA PRO A 251 15.08 23.75 29.10
C PRO A 251 14.36 24.77 29.98
N GLY A 252 13.29 25.37 29.47
CA GLY A 252 12.52 26.39 30.19
C GLY A 252 11.02 26.27 29.93
N TYR A 253 10.25 26.72 30.93
CA TYR A 253 8.79 26.81 30.86
C TYR A 253 8.42 28.20 30.33
N ASN A 254 7.64 28.28 29.24
CA ASN A 254 7.29 29.51 28.51
C ASN A 254 8.44 30.22 27.76
N ASP A 255 9.53 29.51 27.44
CA ASP A 255 10.57 30.06 26.56
C ASP A 255 10.18 29.86 25.08
N VAL A 256 10.52 30.86 24.25
CA VAL A 256 10.20 30.83 22.82
C VAL A 256 11.16 29.86 22.12
N CYS A 257 10.74 28.63 21.91
CA CYS A 257 11.42 27.70 21.02
C CYS A 257 11.10 28.09 19.57
N GLN A 258 12.09 28.50 18.78
CA GLN A 258 11.88 28.98 17.40
C GLN A 258 12.10 27.93 16.31
N GLU A 259 12.71 26.79 16.67
CA GLU A 259 12.97 25.66 15.75
C GLU A 259 11.89 24.57 15.94
N ASP A 260 12.26 23.39 16.40
CA ASP A 260 11.30 22.32 16.74
C ASP A 260 11.01 22.36 18.24
N TRP A 261 9.76 22.11 18.63
CA TRP A 261 9.36 22.07 20.04
C TRP A 261 8.31 20.99 20.33
N LEU A 262 8.21 20.61 21.60
CA LEU A 262 7.11 19.82 22.14
C LEU A 262 6.44 20.67 23.22
N GLU A 263 5.17 20.99 23.00
CA GLU A 263 4.38 21.75 23.98
C GLU A 263 3.54 20.79 24.83
N ILE A 264 3.51 21.05 26.14
CA ILE A 264 2.71 20.28 27.10
C ILE A 264 1.89 21.28 27.90
N TYR A 265 0.58 21.15 27.83
CA TYR A 265 -0.37 21.99 28.56
C TYR A 265 -1.47 21.13 29.19
N GLU A 266 -1.99 21.59 30.32
CA GLU A 266 -3.18 21.02 30.92
C GLU A 266 -4.42 21.68 30.30
N VAL A 267 -5.38 20.86 29.87
CA VAL A 267 -6.70 21.35 29.46
C VAL A 267 -7.59 21.35 30.70
N LEU A 268 -7.86 22.54 31.24
CA LEU A 268 -8.73 22.77 32.40
C LEU A 268 -10.21 22.77 32.02
#